data_AF-K9ZXT8-F1
#
_entry.id   AF-K9ZXT8-F1
#
_cell.length_a   1.000
_cell.length_b   1.000
_cell.length_c   1.000
_cell.angle_alpha   90.00
_cell.angle_beta   90.00
_cell.angle_gamma   90.00
#
_symmetry.space_group_name_H-M   'P 1'
#
loop_
_entity.id
_entity.type
_entity.pdbx_description
1 polymer ?
#
loop_
_entity_poly.entity_id
_entity_poly.type
_entity_poly.pdbx_seq_one_letter_code
_entity_poly.pdbx_strand_id
1 'polypeptide(L)'
;MRTLKVQLKEDEHTLLDTEGRTALTPEELLALLPQLFGLKQAPPLPLATRKYLPLSEYLSDSDDSVLTLSFADIENLLGFTLPASAKKHRAWWSNSSTGHSQAAAWLNPGWKVAGVTRTTVTFQRQKREDMHIITGRVGGKSAGYDLNLIWSAQELKGRIGGALSGSDVNLRIEHGRVQGRVGGRNSGFDVKGILTPERIEIRLGGDVIGADLRIDLHDSTATGRLGGTKLGHDLQLTQKSSEWCGRIGGRFEGKDVVLSSEAPGEIAILAAAITFKALEDDLAAAAGS
;
A
#
# COMPACT_ATOMS: atom_id res chain seq x y z
N MET A 1 -34.40 -11.84 -23.80
CA MET A 1 -33.66 -12.24 -22.58
C MET A 1 -32.91 -13.51 -22.88
N ARG A 2 -31.64 -13.58 -22.46
CA ARG A 2 -30.74 -14.72 -22.67
C ARG A 2 -30.51 -15.43 -21.35
N THR A 3 -30.18 -16.71 -21.39
CA THR A 3 -29.77 -17.48 -20.21
C THR A 3 -28.26 -17.47 -20.14
N LEU A 4 -27.72 -16.91 -19.06
CA LEU A 4 -26.31 -16.97 -18.71
C LEU A 4 -26.10 -18.18 -17.79
N LYS A 5 -25.23 -19.09 -18.19
CA LYS A 5 -24.73 -20.16 -17.34
C LYS A 5 -23.35 -19.78 -16.82
N VAL A 6 -23.19 -19.77 -15.50
CA VAL A 6 -21.92 -19.48 -14.83
C VAL A 6 -21.48 -20.73 -14.09
N GLN A 7 -20.33 -21.27 -14.50
CA GLN A 7 -19.70 -22.39 -13.81
C GLN A 7 -18.31 -21.98 -13.34
N LEU A 8 -18.07 -22.04 -12.03
CA LEU A 8 -16.76 -21.87 -11.41
C LEU A 8 -16.19 -23.25 -11.10
N LYS A 9 -14.97 -23.53 -11.57
CA LYS A 9 -14.25 -24.77 -11.29
C LYS A 9 -12.87 -24.47 -10.70
N GLU A 10 -12.42 -25.32 -9.80
CA GLU A 10 -11.05 -25.41 -9.32
C GLU A 10 -10.59 -26.85 -9.57
N ASP A 11 -9.57 -26.99 -10.42
CA ASP A 11 -9.17 -28.27 -11.03
C ASP A 11 -10.37 -29.02 -11.64
N GLU A 12 -10.63 -30.25 -11.17
CA GLU A 12 -11.75 -31.09 -11.61
C GLU A 12 -13.04 -30.84 -10.81
N HIS A 13 -13.02 -29.97 -9.80
CA HIS A 13 -14.16 -29.74 -8.92
C HIS A 13 -14.96 -28.50 -9.33
N THR A 14 -16.29 -28.63 -9.42
CA THR A 14 -17.19 -27.49 -9.65
C THR A 14 -17.53 -26.84 -8.32
N LEU A 15 -17.08 -25.60 -8.12
CA LEU A 15 -17.31 -24.79 -6.92
C LEU A 15 -18.65 -24.05 -6.95
N LEU A 16 -19.10 -23.65 -8.14
CA LEU A 16 -20.37 -22.94 -8.35
C LEU A 16 -20.93 -23.32 -9.72
N ASP A 17 -22.22 -23.68 -9.79
CA ASP A 17 -22.97 -23.79 -11.05
C ASP A 17 -24.30 -23.07 -10.86
N THR A 18 -24.52 -22.01 -11.65
CA THR A 18 -25.74 -21.21 -11.56
C THR A 18 -26.17 -20.70 -12.93
N GLU A 19 -27.49 -20.56 -13.10
CA GLU A 19 -28.10 -20.07 -14.33
C GLU A 19 -28.97 -18.86 -14.03
N GLY A 20 -28.71 -17.76 -14.72
CA GLY A 20 -29.40 -16.48 -14.54
C GLY A 20 -29.92 -15.93 -15.86
N ARG A 21 -31.04 -15.20 -15.82
CA ARG A 21 -31.53 -14.49 -17.00
C ARG A 21 -30.86 -13.12 -17.08
N THR A 22 -30.35 -12.76 -18.25
CA THR A 22 -29.72 -11.48 -18.50
C THR A 22 -30.20 -10.85 -19.80
N ALA A 23 -30.17 -9.52 -19.85
CA ALA A 23 -30.35 -8.75 -21.07
C ALA A 23 -29.02 -8.47 -21.80
N LEU A 24 -27.88 -8.70 -21.13
CA LEU A 24 -26.54 -8.42 -21.64
C LEU A 24 -26.13 -9.39 -22.76
N THR A 25 -25.34 -8.89 -23.69
CA THR A 25 -24.68 -9.69 -24.72
C THR A 25 -23.45 -10.42 -24.17
N PRO A 26 -22.99 -11.51 -24.83
CA PRO A 26 -21.75 -12.19 -24.45
C PRO A 26 -20.53 -11.25 -24.38
N GLU A 27 -20.42 -10.30 -25.32
CA GLU A 27 -19.32 -9.33 -25.39
C GLU A 27 -19.38 -8.33 -24.22
N GLU A 28 -20.56 -7.80 -23.89
CA GLU A 28 -20.76 -6.93 -22.73
C GLU A 28 -20.48 -7.67 -21.41
N LEU A 29 -20.86 -8.95 -21.33
CA LEU A 29 -20.54 -9.81 -20.20
C LEU A 29 -19.03 -10.02 -20.07
N LEU A 30 -18.34 -10.34 -21.17
CA LEU A 30 -16.88 -10.47 -21.23
C LEU A 30 -16.17 -9.20 -20.76
N ALA A 31 -16.65 -8.02 -21.19
CA ALA A 31 -16.12 -6.73 -20.77
C ALA A 31 -16.31 -6.44 -19.27
N LEU A 32 -17.31 -7.05 -18.64
CA LEU A 32 -17.61 -6.91 -17.21
C LEU A 32 -16.90 -7.96 -16.34
N LEU A 33 -16.37 -9.05 -16.90
CA LEU A 33 -15.69 -10.11 -16.13
C LEU A 33 -14.59 -9.57 -15.21
N PRO A 34 -13.70 -8.64 -15.62
CA PRO A 34 -12.66 -8.11 -14.72
C PRO A 34 -13.24 -7.44 -13.48
N GLN A 35 -14.40 -6.78 -13.61
CA GLN A 35 -15.09 -6.10 -12.51
C GLN A 35 -15.84 -7.09 -11.61
N LEU A 36 -16.43 -8.14 -12.19
CA LEU A 36 -17.21 -9.16 -11.48
C LEU A 36 -16.34 -10.10 -10.64
N PHE A 37 -15.15 -10.44 -11.11
CA PHE A 37 -14.23 -11.34 -10.40
C PHE A 37 -13.28 -10.62 -9.45
N GLY A 38 -13.41 -9.30 -9.30
CA GLY A 38 -12.47 -8.53 -8.49
C GLY A 38 -11.03 -8.80 -8.90
N LEU A 39 -10.77 -9.00 -10.20
CA LEU A 39 -9.41 -8.91 -10.73
C LEU A 39 -9.02 -7.46 -10.55
N LYS A 40 -8.50 -7.16 -9.34
CA LYS A 40 -7.92 -5.90 -8.92
C LYS A 40 -7.15 -5.37 -10.13
N GLN A 41 -7.70 -4.37 -10.80
CA GLN A 41 -6.81 -3.40 -11.41
C GLN A 41 -6.03 -2.88 -10.22
N ALA A 42 -4.77 -3.32 -10.12
CA ALA A 42 -3.85 -2.81 -9.12
C ALA A 42 -3.98 -1.29 -9.17
N PRO A 43 -4.04 -0.60 -8.01
CA PRO A 43 -4.07 0.85 -8.02
C PRO A 43 -2.96 1.32 -8.96
N PRO A 44 -3.18 2.34 -9.81
CA PRO A 44 -2.16 2.79 -10.74
C PRO A 44 -0.92 3.11 -9.93
N LEU A 45 0.08 2.23 -10.05
CA LEU A 45 1.35 2.38 -9.37
C LEU A 45 1.93 3.72 -9.82
N PRO A 46 2.69 4.44 -8.97
CA PRO A 46 3.28 5.72 -9.34
C PRO A 46 3.99 5.53 -10.68
N LEU A 47 3.47 6.14 -11.76
CA LEU A 47 3.91 5.86 -13.11
C LEU A 47 5.44 5.94 -13.13
N ALA A 48 6.10 4.84 -13.46
CA ALA A 48 7.49 4.93 -13.88
C ALA A 48 7.52 6.05 -14.93
N THR A 49 8.42 7.03 -14.79
CA THR A 49 8.55 8.09 -15.81
C THR A 49 8.55 7.42 -17.18
N ARG A 50 7.78 7.91 -18.16
CA ARG A 50 7.55 7.25 -19.48
C ARG A 50 8.79 6.57 -20.08
N LYS A 51 9.96 7.16 -19.82
CA LYS A 51 11.29 6.63 -20.10
C LYS A 51 11.52 5.15 -19.69
N TYR A 52 11.10 4.70 -18.51
CA TYR A 52 11.36 3.33 -18.02
C TYR A 52 10.13 2.43 -18.04
N LEU A 53 9.03 2.89 -18.64
CA LEU A 53 7.79 2.13 -18.75
C LEU A 53 7.98 0.78 -19.49
N PRO A 54 8.74 0.70 -20.62
CA PRO A 54 8.94 -0.58 -21.31
C PRO A 54 9.59 -1.67 -20.45
N LEU A 55 10.51 -1.27 -19.56
CA LEU A 55 11.12 -2.20 -18.59
C LEU A 55 10.10 -2.67 -17.55
N SER A 56 9.22 -1.78 -17.10
CA SER A 56 8.16 -2.11 -16.16
C SER A 56 7.14 -3.08 -16.74
N GLU A 57 6.74 -2.87 -18.00
CA GLU A 57 5.81 -3.75 -18.73
C GLU A 57 6.44 -5.13 -18.94
N TYR A 58 7.69 -5.17 -19.43
CA TYR A 58 8.42 -6.43 -19.63
C TYR A 58 8.55 -7.27 -18.36
N LEU A 59 8.87 -6.63 -17.22
CA LEU A 59 8.94 -7.33 -15.94
C LEU A 59 7.54 -7.74 -15.44
N SER A 60 6.51 -6.93 -15.67
CA SER A 60 5.13 -7.27 -15.31
C SER A 60 4.65 -8.55 -16.02
N ASP A 61 4.91 -8.64 -17.32
CA ASP A 61 4.43 -9.71 -18.20
C ASP A 61 5.22 -11.02 -18.09
N SER A 62 6.38 -11.02 -17.44
CA SER A 62 7.22 -12.22 -17.28
C SER A 62 6.68 -13.15 -16.18
N ASP A 63 6.39 -14.41 -16.50
CA ASP A 63 5.97 -15.41 -15.49
C ASP A 63 7.12 -15.90 -14.58
N ASP A 64 8.36 -15.50 -14.85
CA ASP A 64 9.51 -15.93 -14.08
C ASP A 64 9.55 -15.30 -12.68
N SER A 65 10.19 -16.01 -11.74
CA SER A 65 10.47 -15.50 -10.39
C SER A 65 11.85 -14.85 -10.26
N VAL A 66 12.77 -15.13 -11.19
CA VAL A 66 14.11 -14.56 -11.27
C VAL A 66 14.44 -14.33 -12.74
N LEU A 67 14.87 -13.12 -13.08
CA LEU A 67 15.15 -12.74 -14.45
C LEU A 67 16.46 -11.96 -14.51
N THR A 68 17.39 -12.38 -15.38
CA THR A 68 18.68 -11.68 -15.57
C THR A 68 18.72 -11.07 -16.96
N LEU A 69 18.88 -9.74 -17.02
CA LEU A 69 19.03 -8.99 -18.28
C LEU A 69 20.44 -8.44 -18.41
N SER A 70 20.97 -8.41 -19.62
CA SER A 70 22.15 -7.59 -19.89
C SER A 70 21.78 -6.11 -20.00
N PHE A 71 22.74 -5.23 -19.77
CA PHE A 71 22.55 -3.80 -19.98
C PHE A 71 22.20 -3.50 -21.45
N ALA A 72 22.71 -4.28 -22.39
CA ALA A 72 22.34 -4.15 -23.80
C ALA A 72 20.87 -4.50 -24.05
N ASP A 73 20.36 -5.58 -23.42
CA ASP A 73 18.94 -5.96 -23.54
C ASP A 73 18.03 -4.88 -22.96
N ILE A 74 18.43 -4.31 -21.81
CA ILE A 74 17.70 -3.19 -21.20
C ILE A 74 17.76 -1.95 -22.11
N GLU A 75 18.91 -1.61 -22.68
CA GLU A 75 19.04 -0.49 -23.62
C GLU A 75 18.17 -0.66 -24.87
N ASN A 76 18.12 -1.88 -25.41
CA ASN A 76 17.27 -2.25 -26.54
C ASN A 76 15.78 -2.12 -26.19
N LEU A 77 15.38 -2.63 -25.02
CA LEU A 77 14.00 -2.54 -24.53
C LEU A 77 13.56 -1.10 -24.29
N LEU A 78 14.45 -0.27 -23.74
CA LEU A 78 14.18 1.11 -23.41
C LEU A 78 14.24 2.04 -24.63
N GLY A 79 14.91 1.64 -25.71
CA GLY A 79 15.14 2.47 -26.89
C GLY A 79 16.15 3.60 -26.66
N PHE A 80 16.94 3.55 -25.59
CA PHE A 80 18.03 4.49 -25.32
C PHE A 80 19.15 3.84 -24.50
N THR A 81 20.33 4.46 -24.55
CA THR A 81 21.51 3.99 -23.81
C THR A 81 21.42 4.31 -22.32
N LEU A 82 21.74 3.34 -21.47
CA LEU A 82 21.73 3.53 -20.03
C LEU A 82 22.80 4.57 -19.67
N PRO A 83 22.49 5.50 -18.74
CA PRO A 83 23.45 6.50 -18.31
C PRO A 83 24.76 5.86 -17.83
N ALA A 84 25.89 6.54 -17.99
CA ALA A 84 27.18 6.05 -17.52
C ALA A 84 27.16 5.69 -16.02
N SER A 85 26.33 6.37 -15.22
CA SER A 85 26.12 6.07 -13.80
C SER A 85 25.55 4.68 -13.55
N ALA A 86 24.68 4.16 -14.42
CA ALA A 86 24.12 2.81 -14.32
C ALA A 86 25.20 1.72 -14.48
N LYS A 87 26.23 2.01 -15.30
CA LYS A 87 27.37 1.12 -15.56
C LYS A 87 28.48 1.27 -14.51
N LYS A 88 28.62 2.46 -13.91
CA LYS A 88 29.70 2.79 -12.96
C LYS A 88 29.32 2.57 -11.49
N HIS A 89 28.06 2.75 -11.13
CA HIS A 89 27.63 2.78 -9.73
C HIS A 89 26.52 1.77 -9.46
N ARG A 90 26.81 0.74 -8.66
CA ARG A 90 25.82 -0.26 -8.21
C ARG A 90 24.60 0.39 -7.52
N ALA A 91 24.80 1.50 -6.82
CA ALA A 91 23.73 2.26 -6.17
C ALA A 91 22.64 2.78 -7.12
N TRP A 92 22.94 2.90 -8.43
CA TRP A 92 21.96 3.28 -9.45
C TRP A 92 20.82 2.25 -9.57
N TRP A 93 21.12 0.98 -9.31
CA TRP A 93 20.21 -0.17 -9.29
C TRP A 93 19.63 -0.45 -7.89
N SER A 94 19.62 0.54 -7.00
CA SER A 94 19.11 0.36 -5.64
C SER A 94 17.59 0.17 -5.63
N ASN A 95 17.10 -0.63 -4.68
CA ASN A 95 15.67 -0.83 -4.44
C ASN A 95 15.05 0.30 -3.61
N SER A 96 15.40 1.57 -3.91
CA SER A 96 14.80 2.75 -3.26
C SER A 96 14.12 3.61 -4.31
N SER A 97 12.79 3.75 -4.20
CA SER A 97 11.99 4.58 -5.11
C SER A 97 12.08 6.08 -4.82
N THR A 98 12.65 6.47 -3.68
CA THR A 98 12.70 7.88 -3.26
C THR A 98 13.72 8.65 -4.09
N GLY A 99 13.24 9.48 -5.03
CA GLY A 99 14.08 10.36 -5.86
C GLY A 99 14.70 9.68 -7.10
N HIS A 100 14.32 8.44 -7.42
CA HIS A 100 14.92 7.65 -8.49
C HIS A 100 13.85 7.02 -9.38
N SER A 101 13.50 7.70 -10.48
CA SER A 101 12.42 7.28 -11.36
C SER A 101 12.69 5.96 -12.11
N GLN A 102 13.95 5.52 -12.18
CA GLN A 102 14.32 4.20 -12.69
C GLN A 102 13.91 3.07 -11.76
N ALA A 103 14.01 3.26 -10.44
CA ALA A 103 13.76 2.18 -9.47
C ALA A 103 12.28 1.79 -9.42
N ALA A 104 11.39 2.74 -9.70
CA ALA A 104 9.97 2.48 -9.88
C ALA A 104 9.71 1.43 -10.97
N ALA A 105 10.54 1.32 -12.01
CA ALA A 105 10.28 0.42 -13.12
C ALA A 105 10.32 -1.07 -12.76
N TRP A 106 11.13 -1.47 -11.77
CA TRP A 106 11.11 -2.86 -11.29
C TRP A 106 10.31 -3.00 -9.99
N LEU A 107 10.33 -1.99 -9.11
CA LEU A 107 9.59 -2.06 -7.84
C LEU A 107 8.07 -2.11 -8.06
N ASN A 108 7.55 -1.35 -9.03
CA ASN A 108 6.11 -1.28 -9.32
C ASN A 108 5.52 -2.65 -9.69
N PRO A 109 6.05 -3.39 -10.68
CA PRO A 109 5.55 -4.73 -11.01
C PRO A 109 5.89 -5.81 -9.97
N GLY A 110 6.39 -5.42 -8.78
CA GLY A 110 6.71 -6.34 -7.70
C GLY A 110 8.06 -7.04 -7.83
N TRP A 111 9.02 -6.44 -8.53
CA TRP A 111 10.38 -6.97 -8.67
C TRP A 111 11.38 -6.17 -7.83
N LYS A 112 12.46 -6.84 -7.37
CA LYS A 112 13.62 -6.19 -6.76
C LYS A 112 14.89 -6.58 -7.50
N VAL A 113 15.88 -5.69 -7.53
CA VAL A 113 17.22 -6.06 -7.96
C VAL A 113 17.85 -6.93 -6.88
N ALA A 114 18.20 -8.17 -7.23
CA ALA A 114 18.88 -9.13 -6.38
C ALA A 114 20.41 -9.11 -6.59
N GLY A 115 20.86 -8.82 -7.81
CA GLY A 115 22.28 -8.82 -8.15
C GLY A 115 22.60 -7.89 -9.32
N VAL A 116 23.81 -7.33 -9.33
CA VAL A 116 24.30 -6.48 -10.42
C VAL A 116 25.75 -6.83 -10.69
N THR A 117 26.10 -7.05 -11.95
CA THR A 117 27.47 -7.25 -12.43
C THR A 117 27.91 -6.05 -13.27
N ARG A 118 29.03 -6.15 -13.99
CA ARG A 118 29.50 -5.09 -14.90
C ARG A 118 28.61 -4.91 -16.13
N THR A 119 27.85 -5.93 -16.50
CA THR A 119 27.10 -5.97 -17.76
C THR A 119 25.68 -6.52 -17.61
N THR A 120 25.31 -7.04 -16.44
CA THR A 120 24.00 -7.65 -16.22
C THR A 120 23.39 -7.20 -14.89
N VAL A 121 22.07 -7.30 -14.80
CA VAL A 121 21.29 -7.13 -13.57
C VAL A 121 20.33 -8.30 -13.44
N THR A 122 20.22 -8.84 -12.23
CA THR A 122 19.29 -9.90 -11.87
C THR A 122 18.16 -9.30 -11.04
N PHE A 123 16.95 -9.42 -11.54
CA PHE A 123 15.71 -9.10 -10.86
C PHE A 123 15.13 -10.36 -10.23
N GLN A 124 14.50 -10.21 -9.08
CA GLN A 124 13.76 -11.26 -8.39
C GLN A 124 12.35 -10.75 -8.10
N ARG A 125 11.35 -11.49 -8.57
CA ARG A 125 9.94 -11.24 -8.31
C ARG A 125 9.74 -11.45 -6.81
N GLN A 126 9.23 -10.43 -6.15
CA GLN A 126 8.72 -10.58 -4.79
C GLN A 126 7.53 -11.53 -4.88
N LYS A 127 7.45 -12.51 -3.96
CA LYS A 127 6.27 -13.34 -3.90
C LYS A 127 5.06 -12.44 -3.72
N ARG A 128 4.03 -12.63 -4.55
CA ARG A 128 2.77 -11.87 -4.47
C ARG A 128 2.08 -12.08 -3.12
N GLU A 129 2.41 -13.20 -2.46
CA GLU A 129 2.02 -13.60 -1.10
C GLU A 129 2.48 -12.60 -0.02
N ASP A 130 3.54 -11.82 -0.27
CA ASP A 130 4.08 -10.84 0.69
C ASP A 130 3.54 -9.41 0.45
N MET A 131 2.60 -9.24 -0.49
CA MET A 131 2.03 -7.95 -0.85
C MET A 131 0.56 -7.86 -0.43
N HIS A 132 0.34 -7.28 0.74
CA HIS A 132 -0.97 -7.20 1.37
C HIS A 132 -1.61 -5.84 1.11
N ILE A 133 -2.86 -5.85 0.67
CA ILE A 133 -3.63 -4.62 0.49
C ILE A 133 -4.32 -4.26 1.80
N ILE A 134 -4.31 -2.97 2.13
CA ILE A 134 -5.00 -2.40 3.28
C ILE A 134 -5.92 -1.33 2.75
N THR A 135 -7.23 -1.57 2.82
CA THR A 135 -8.24 -0.60 2.43
C THR A 135 -9.20 -0.34 3.58
N GLY A 136 -9.89 0.79 3.53
CA GLY A 136 -10.96 1.07 4.48
C GLY A 136 -11.08 2.54 4.79
N ARG A 137 -11.73 2.81 5.91
CA ARG A 137 -12.10 4.17 6.32
C ARG A 137 -11.83 4.41 7.80
N VAL A 138 -11.40 5.63 8.09
CA VAL A 138 -11.32 6.21 9.43
C VAL A 138 -12.19 7.46 9.47
N GLY A 139 -13.22 7.45 10.32
CA GLY A 139 -14.18 8.53 10.49
C GLY A 139 -15.58 8.20 9.97
N GLY A 140 -16.49 9.16 10.14
CA GLY A 140 -17.91 9.01 9.81
C GLY A 140 -18.21 9.08 8.32
N LYS A 141 -19.47 8.81 7.95
CA LYS A 141 -19.97 8.85 6.56
C LYS A 141 -19.81 10.21 5.88
N SER A 142 -19.81 11.31 6.64
CA SER A 142 -19.73 12.69 6.13
C SER A 142 -18.40 13.40 6.42
N ALA A 143 -17.59 12.89 7.35
CA ALA A 143 -16.28 13.44 7.70
C ALA A 143 -15.35 12.30 8.10
N GLY A 144 -14.51 11.87 7.15
CA GLY A 144 -13.61 10.74 7.31
C GLY A 144 -12.67 10.61 6.12
N TYR A 145 -11.59 9.86 6.33
CA TYR A 145 -10.59 9.55 5.33
C TYR A 145 -10.68 8.09 4.95
N ASP A 146 -10.60 7.84 3.65
CA ASP A 146 -10.37 6.52 3.11
C ASP A 146 -8.86 6.28 3.01
N LEU A 147 -8.44 5.02 3.13
CA LEU A 147 -7.08 4.60 2.87
C LEU A 147 -7.04 3.48 1.85
N ASN A 148 -6.04 3.55 0.99
CA ASN A 148 -5.70 2.57 -0.03
C ASN A 148 -4.19 2.39 0.00
N LEU A 149 -3.74 1.44 0.82
CA LEU A 149 -2.32 1.17 1.06
C LEU A 149 -1.95 -0.24 0.62
N ILE A 150 -0.67 -0.40 0.33
CA ILE A 150 -0.02 -1.65 0.02
C ILE A 150 1.11 -1.81 1.03
N TRP A 151 1.04 -2.90 1.79
CA TRP A 151 2.13 -3.42 2.59
C TRP A 151 2.90 -4.45 1.76
N SER A 152 4.19 -4.24 1.62
CA SER A 152 5.14 -5.25 1.19
C SER A 152 6.08 -5.56 2.36
N ALA A 153 6.87 -6.62 2.29
CA ALA A 153 7.79 -7.06 3.34
C ALA A 153 8.57 -5.96 4.10
N GLN A 154 8.84 -4.79 3.49
CA GLN A 154 9.57 -3.68 4.13
C GLN A 154 8.99 -2.29 3.86
N GLU A 155 7.89 -2.16 3.12
CA GLU A 155 7.37 -0.84 2.72
C GLU A 155 5.86 -0.80 2.84
N LEU A 156 5.35 0.24 3.49
CA LEU A 156 3.94 0.59 3.52
C LEU A 156 3.76 1.87 2.69
N LYS A 157 3.07 1.74 1.56
CA LYS A 157 2.88 2.84 0.59
C LYS A 157 1.44 2.95 0.14
N GLY A 158 1.05 4.12 -0.34
CA GLY A 158 -0.25 4.34 -0.97
C GLY A 158 -0.81 5.70 -0.63
N ARG A 159 -2.14 5.80 -0.60
CA ARG A 159 -2.83 7.08 -0.39
C ARG A 159 -3.86 6.99 0.72
N ILE A 160 -3.93 8.05 1.52
CA ILE A 160 -4.95 8.27 2.54
C ILE A 160 -5.62 9.62 2.27
N GLY A 161 -6.93 9.78 2.51
CA GLY A 161 -7.60 11.04 2.24
C GLY A 161 -9.10 10.94 1.99
N GLY A 162 -9.74 12.09 1.87
CA GLY A 162 -11.11 12.22 1.38
C GLY A 162 -11.17 12.65 -0.09
N ALA A 163 -12.37 12.99 -0.57
CA ALA A 163 -12.60 13.36 -1.97
C ALA A 163 -11.86 14.64 -2.43
N LEU A 164 -11.54 15.54 -1.50
CA LEU A 164 -10.97 16.87 -1.78
C LEU A 164 -9.55 17.08 -1.24
N SER A 165 -9.10 16.24 -0.30
CA SER A 165 -7.77 16.32 0.32
C SER A 165 -7.22 14.93 0.57
N GLY A 166 -5.92 14.73 0.34
CA GLY A 166 -5.28 13.44 0.57
C GLY A 166 -3.76 13.52 0.59
N SER A 167 -3.17 12.59 1.34
CA SER A 167 -1.74 12.46 1.58
C SER A 167 -1.22 11.14 1.04
N ASP A 168 -0.02 11.18 0.48
CA ASP A 168 0.70 9.97 0.10
C ASP A 168 1.46 9.43 1.31
N VAL A 169 1.36 8.12 1.53
CA VAL A 169 2.06 7.40 2.59
C VAL A 169 3.29 6.76 1.98
N ASN A 170 4.45 7.02 2.58
CA ASN A 170 5.73 6.43 2.17
C ASN A 170 6.53 6.05 3.42
N LEU A 171 6.30 4.84 3.94
CA LEU A 171 6.97 4.31 5.13
C LEU A 171 7.80 3.08 4.78
N ARG A 172 8.95 2.96 5.46
CA ARG A 172 9.84 1.81 5.42
C ARG A 172 9.89 1.17 6.81
N ILE A 173 9.75 -0.14 6.85
CA ILE A 173 9.74 -0.95 8.05
C ILE A 173 10.84 -2.00 7.92
N GLU A 174 11.86 -1.91 8.76
CA GLU A 174 12.99 -2.85 8.76
C GLU A 174 13.39 -3.13 10.21
N HIS A 175 13.62 -4.41 10.53
CA HIS A 175 14.10 -4.84 11.86
C HIS A 175 13.26 -4.29 13.03
N GLY A 176 11.94 -4.30 12.88
CA GLY A 176 11.01 -3.81 13.91
C GLY A 176 11.04 -2.29 14.10
N ARG A 177 11.61 -1.53 13.16
CA ARG A 177 11.62 -0.07 13.18
C ARG A 177 10.91 0.47 11.95
N VAL A 178 10.06 1.46 12.16
CA VAL A 178 9.41 2.21 11.09
C VAL A 178 10.04 3.59 10.97
N GLN A 179 10.22 4.02 9.73
CA GLN A 179 10.58 5.39 9.39
C GLN A 179 9.97 5.82 8.07
N GLY A 180 9.62 7.09 7.92
CA GLY A 180 9.16 7.64 6.65
C GLY A 180 8.28 8.86 6.83
N ARG A 181 7.46 9.14 5.82
CA ARG A 181 6.63 10.33 5.77
C ARG A 181 5.21 10.03 5.30
N VAL A 182 4.28 10.78 5.85
CA VAL A 182 2.90 10.89 5.38
C VAL A 182 2.67 12.32 4.90
N GLY A 183 2.19 12.48 3.67
CA GLY A 183 1.98 13.78 3.02
C GLY A 183 3.20 14.30 2.25
N GLY A 184 3.05 15.50 1.69
CA GLY A 184 4.05 16.19 0.87
C GLY A 184 5.13 16.91 1.67
N ARG A 185 6.00 17.65 0.96
CA ARG A 185 7.14 18.36 1.58
C ARG A 185 6.71 19.46 2.57
N ASN A 186 5.61 20.15 2.27
CA ASN A 186 5.16 21.34 3.00
C ASN A 186 3.89 21.12 3.82
N SER A 187 3.22 19.98 3.63
CA SER A 187 2.06 19.53 4.42
C SER A 187 2.24 18.03 4.68
N GLY A 188 2.14 17.61 5.94
CA GLY A 188 2.37 16.23 6.36
C GLY A 188 3.27 16.09 7.59
N PHE A 189 3.58 14.86 7.96
CA PHE A 189 4.35 14.54 9.16
C PHE A 189 5.26 13.34 8.95
N ASP A 190 6.36 13.33 9.71
CA ASP A 190 7.28 12.21 9.73
C ASP A 190 6.76 11.13 10.70
N VAL A 191 7.08 9.87 10.39
CA VAL A 191 6.72 8.71 11.20
C VAL A 191 8.02 8.02 11.57
N LYS A 192 8.30 7.85 12.87
CA LYS A 192 9.50 7.17 13.35
C LYS A 192 9.24 6.41 14.64
N GLY A 193 9.71 5.17 14.75
CA GLY A 193 9.57 4.43 15.99
C GLY A 193 9.76 2.93 15.88
N ILE A 194 9.31 2.24 16.91
CA ILE A 194 9.33 0.78 17.04
C ILE A 194 7.96 0.24 16.62
N LEU A 195 7.98 -0.78 15.78
CA LEU A 195 6.81 -1.47 15.27
C LEU A 195 7.08 -2.98 15.35
N THR A 196 6.46 -3.65 16.31
CA THR A 196 6.55 -5.09 16.52
C THR A 196 5.15 -5.71 16.56
N PRO A 197 5.01 -7.03 16.37
CA PRO A 197 3.70 -7.70 16.41
C PRO A 197 2.93 -7.51 17.71
N GLU A 198 3.63 -7.33 18.83
CA GLU A 198 3.03 -7.20 20.17
C GLU A 198 2.91 -5.75 20.64
N ARG A 199 3.73 -4.85 20.08
CA ARG A 199 3.85 -3.48 20.59
C ARG A 199 4.24 -2.46 19.53
N ILE A 200 3.56 -1.32 19.57
CA ILE A 200 3.79 -0.17 18.70
C ILE A 200 4.16 1.03 19.56
N GLU A 201 5.31 1.62 19.30
CA GLU A 201 5.78 2.86 19.92
C GLU A 201 6.34 3.81 18.86
N ILE A 202 5.48 4.68 18.35
CA ILE A 202 5.78 5.50 17.18
C ILE A 202 5.52 6.97 17.45
N ARG A 203 6.47 7.81 17.07
CA ARG A 203 6.30 9.26 16.97
C ARG A 203 5.73 9.62 15.60
N LEU A 204 4.62 10.35 15.58
CA LEU A 204 4.01 10.94 14.39
C LEU A 204 4.14 12.47 14.44
N GLY A 205 5.00 13.05 13.61
CA GLY A 205 5.35 14.48 13.61
C GLY A 205 6.78 14.77 14.04
N GLY A 206 7.07 16.05 14.23
CA GLY A 206 8.38 16.53 14.68
C GLY A 206 8.58 16.34 16.19
N ASP A 207 9.77 16.70 16.67
CA ASP A 207 10.14 16.53 18.08
C ASP A 207 9.38 17.48 19.02
N VAL A 208 8.93 18.64 18.50
CA VAL A 208 8.19 19.67 19.26
C VAL A 208 6.67 19.55 19.05
N ILE A 209 6.23 19.38 17.80
CA ILE A 209 4.81 19.26 17.44
C ILE A 209 4.59 17.87 16.84
N GLY A 210 3.77 17.05 17.49
CA GLY A 210 3.48 15.68 17.09
C GLY A 210 2.74 14.89 18.15
N ALA A 211 2.39 13.66 17.82
CA ALA A 211 1.67 12.71 18.68
C ALA A 211 2.48 11.42 18.82
N ASP A 212 2.36 10.78 19.98
CA ASP A 212 2.94 9.46 20.21
C ASP A 212 1.83 8.40 20.12
N LEU A 213 2.07 7.37 19.33
CA LEU A 213 1.26 6.17 19.24
C LEU A 213 1.90 5.11 20.13
N ARG A 214 1.18 4.69 21.18
CA ARG A 214 1.57 3.60 22.09
C ARG A 214 0.46 2.58 22.14
N ILE A 215 0.62 1.45 21.46
CA ILE A 215 -0.38 0.39 21.35
C ILE A 215 0.22 -0.93 21.77
N ASP A 216 -0.52 -1.67 22.59
CA ASP A 216 -0.27 -3.08 22.87
C ASP A 216 -1.26 -3.91 22.03
N LEU A 217 -0.74 -4.95 21.38
CA LEU A 217 -1.48 -5.88 20.55
C LEU A 217 -1.47 -7.25 21.22
N HIS A 218 -2.66 -7.83 21.39
CA HIS A 218 -2.83 -9.16 21.93
C HIS A 218 -4.00 -9.85 21.25
N ASP A 219 -3.79 -11.11 20.84
CA ASP A 219 -4.72 -11.92 20.05
C ASP A 219 -5.20 -11.20 18.77
N SER A 220 -6.44 -10.72 18.79
CA SER A 220 -7.12 -10.00 17.72
C SER A 220 -7.56 -8.62 18.20
N THR A 221 -6.87 -8.06 19.19
CA THR A 221 -7.19 -6.77 19.78
C THR A 221 -5.98 -5.87 19.84
N ALA A 222 -6.22 -4.58 19.58
CA ALA A 222 -5.22 -3.53 19.69
C ALA A 222 -5.77 -2.44 20.59
N THR A 223 -5.07 -2.15 21.66
CA THR A 223 -5.48 -1.15 22.65
C THR A 223 -4.33 -0.24 23.01
N GLY A 224 -4.61 1.05 23.16
CA GLY A 224 -3.61 2.00 23.60
C GLY A 224 -4.02 3.43 23.35
N ARG A 225 -3.03 4.29 23.10
CA ARG A 225 -3.26 5.73 22.97
C ARG A 225 -2.45 6.34 21.85
N LEU A 226 -3.07 7.28 21.15
CA LEU A 226 -2.49 8.17 20.14
C LEU A 226 -2.58 9.62 20.63
N GLY A 227 -1.47 10.23 21.03
CA GLY A 227 -1.45 11.62 21.49
C GLY A 227 -0.24 11.98 22.36
N GLY A 228 -0.28 13.17 22.94
CA GLY A 228 0.70 13.64 23.92
C GLY A 228 0.35 13.27 25.36
N THR A 229 1.14 13.77 26.30
CA THR A 229 0.98 13.49 27.75
C THR A 229 -0.29 14.07 28.37
N LYS A 230 -0.88 15.12 27.76
CA LYS A 230 -2.06 15.83 28.29
C LYS A 230 -3.32 15.73 27.42
N LEU A 231 -3.17 15.52 26.11
CA LEU A 231 -4.25 15.40 25.13
C LEU A 231 -3.99 14.20 24.23
N GLY A 232 -5.00 13.37 24.00
CA GLY A 232 -4.84 12.18 23.18
C GLY A 232 -6.13 11.39 23.00
N HIS A 233 -6.04 10.40 22.13
CA HIS A 233 -7.12 9.57 21.66
C HIS A 233 -6.86 8.13 22.06
N ASP A 234 -7.80 7.52 22.76
CA ASP A 234 -7.70 6.10 23.08
C ASP A 234 -8.03 5.29 21.82
N LEU A 235 -7.19 4.34 21.46
CA LEU A 235 -7.39 3.45 20.32
C LEU A 235 -7.86 2.10 20.86
N GLN A 236 -8.98 1.63 20.35
CA GLN A 236 -9.49 0.30 20.62
C GLN A 236 -10.02 -0.30 19.31
N LEU A 237 -9.26 -1.25 18.76
CA LEU A 237 -9.60 -1.96 17.53
C LEU A 237 -9.62 -3.46 17.79
N THR A 238 -10.50 -4.16 17.09
CA THR A 238 -10.64 -5.60 17.14
C THR A 238 -10.68 -6.16 15.72
N GLN A 239 -9.90 -7.21 15.50
CA GLN A 239 -9.88 -7.94 14.26
C GLN A 239 -10.97 -9.03 14.27
N LYS A 240 -11.71 -9.11 13.17
CA LYS A 240 -12.64 -10.19 12.85
C LYS A 240 -12.31 -10.66 11.43
N SER A 241 -11.73 -11.85 11.31
CA SER A 241 -11.21 -12.33 10.01
C SER A 241 -10.17 -11.34 9.45
N SER A 242 -10.35 -10.85 8.23
CA SER A 242 -9.52 -9.82 7.60
C SER A 242 -10.00 -8.38 7.88
N GLU A 243 -11.01 -8.17 8.72
CA GLU A 243 -11.51 -6.83 9.05
C GLU A 243 -11.02 -6.35 10.41
N TRP A 244 -10.50 -5.12 10.48
CA TRP A 244 -10.23 -4.41 11.72
C TRP A 244 -11.28 -3.34 11.95
N CYS A 245 -12.00 -3.44 13.06
CA CYS A 245 -13.10 -2.54 13.40
C CYS A 245 -12.94 -1.98 14.81
N GLY A 246 -13.37 -0.74 15.02
CA GLY A 246 -13.43 -0.14 16.34
C GLY A 246 -13.37 1.38 16.28
N ARG A 247 -12.64 2.00 17.21
CA ARG A 247 -12.61 3.46 17.34
C ARG A 247 -11.23 3.97 17.77
N ILE A 248 -10.90 5.17 17.27
CA ILE A 248 -9.79 5.99 17.76
C ILE A 248 -10.38 7.29 18.32
N GLY A 249 -10.15 7.57 19.60
CA GLY A 249 -10.65 8.74 20.31
C GLY A 249 -11.84 8.48 21.23
N GLY A 250 -12.26 9.53 21.94
CA GLY A 250 -13.30 9.44 22.96
C GLY A 250 -14.71 9.15 22.41
N ARG A 251 -15.68 9.03 23.33
CA ARG A 251 -17.08 8.68 22.99
C ARG A 251 -17.76 9.67 22.03
N PHE A 252 -17.39 10.95 22.06
CA PHE A 252 -18.07 12.01 21.32
C PHE A 252 -17.28 12.58 20.14
N GLU A 253 -15.95 12.70 20.25
CA GLU A 253 -15.08 13.21 19.16
C GLU A 253 -14.30 12.12 18.41
N GLY A 254 -14.38 10.87 18.90
CA GLY A 254 -13.70 9.74 18.29
C GLY A 254 -14.21 9.40 16.89
N LYS A 255 -13.32 8.80 16.10
CA LYS A 255 -13.57 8.38 14.72
C LYS A 255 -13.65 6.86 14.69
N ASP A 256 -14.72 6.36 14.08
CA ASP A 256 -14.87 4.92 13.86
C ASP A 256 -13.89 4.44 12.79
N VAL A 257 -13.40 3.23 12.94
CA VAL A 257 -12.41 2.61 12.04
C VAL A 257 -13.02 1.33 11.50
N VAL A 258 -12.98 1.17 10.19
CA VAL A 258 -13.36 -0.06 9.48
C VAL A 258 -12.36 -0.28 8.36
N LEU A 259 -11.47 -1.25 8.54
CA LEU A 259 -10.42 -1.60 7.58
C LEU A 259 -10.54 -3.06 7.15
N SER A 260 -10.21 -3.35 5.90
CA SER A 260 -9.95 -4.69 5.39
C SER A 260 -8.46 -4.83 5.12
N SER A 261 -7.84 -5.85 5.69
CA SER A 261 -6.41 -6.11 5.57
C SER A 261 -6.06 -7.57 5.80
N GLU A 262 -5.19 -8.08 4.94
CA GLU A 262 -4.48 -9.35 5.15
C GLU A 262 -3.04 -9.12 5.67
N ALA A 263 -2.66 -7.86 5.91
CA ALA A 263 -1.35 -7.53 6.45
C ALA A 263 -1.25 -7.92 7.94
N PRO A 264 -0.03 -8.05 8.49
CA PRO A 264 0.15 -8.21 9.94
C PRO A 264 -0.58 -7.11 10.72
N GLY A 265 -1.09 -7.48 11.90
CA GLY A 265 -1.97 -6.62 12.68
C GLY A 265 -1.35 -5.26 12.99
N GLU A 266 -0.07 -5.23 13.37
CA GLU A 266 0.67 -4.01 13.66
C GLU A 266 0.74 -3.04 12.47
N ILE A 267 0.76 -3.57 11.24
CA ILE A 267 0.74 -2.78 10.01
C ILE A 267 -0.64 -2.16 9.79
N ALA A 268 -1.71 -2.94 10.00
CA ALA A 268 -3.09 -2.46 9.89
C ALA A 268 -3.40 -1.38 10.94
N ILE A 269 -2.92 -1.55 12.18
CA ILE A 269 -3.07 -0.56 13.25
C ILE A 269 -2.29 0.72 12.93
N LEU A 270 -1.06 0.60 12.43
CA LEU A 270 -0.29 1.75 11.97
C LEU A 270 -1.02 2.52 10.87
N ALA A 271 -1.58 1.81 9.88
CA ALA A 271 -2.37 2.40 8.80
C ALA A 271 -3.59 3.17 9.32
N ALA A 272 -4.31 2.62 10.30
CA ALA A 272 -5.43 3.30 10.96
C ALA A 272 -4.98 4.59 11.66
N ALA A 273 -3.90 4.51 12.44
CA ALA A 273 -3.41 5.62 13.25
C ALA A 273 -2.86 6.79 12.42
N ILE A 274 -2.09 6.53 11.36
CA ILE A 274 -1.61 7.59 10.47
C ILE A 274 -2.76 8.25 9.71
N THR A 275 -3.79 7.48 9.35
CA THR A 275 -4.98 8.01 8.67
C THR A 275 -5.78 8.90 9.60
N PHE A 276 -6.01 8.45 10.84
CA PHE A 276 -6.65 9.25 11.87
C PHE A 276 -5.92 10.57 12.10
N LYS A 277 -4.59 10.53 12.26
CA LYS A 277 -3.81 11.74 12.49
C LYS A 277 -3.90 12.70 11.31
N ALA A 278 -3.76 12.21 10.08
CA ALA A 278 -3.85 13.06 8.89
C ALA A 278 -5.22 13.75 8.78
N LEU A 279 -6.30 13.03 9.08
CA LEU A 279 -7.65 13.60 9.14
C LEU A 279 -7.76 14.71 10.19
N GLU A 280 -7.26 14.48 11.41
CA GLU A 280 -7.32 15.49 12.48
C GLU A 280 -6.47 16.73 12.19
N ASP A 281 -5.28 16.56 11.60
CA ASP A 281 -4.43 17.69 11.20
C ASP A 281 -5.14 18.57 10.14
N ASP A 282 -5.80 17.96 9.16
CA ASP A 282 -6.56 18.67 8.13
C ASP A 282 -7.79 19.39 8.70
N LEU A 283 -8.53 18.74 9.62
CA LEU A 283 -9.68 19.35 10.29
C LEU A 283 -9.25 20.55 11.15
N ALA A 284 -8.14 20.45 11.87
CA ALA A 284 -7.59 21.54 12.66
C ALA A 284 -7.14 22.72 11.78
N ALA A 285 -6.50 22.44 10.63
CA ALA A 285 -6.10 23.46 9.68
C ALA A 285 -7.31 24.21 9.09
N ALA A 286 -8.39 23.49 8.75
CA ALA A 286 -9.62 24.08 8.22
C ALA A 286 -10.41 24.90 9.26
N ALA A 287 -10.32 24.57 10.55
CA ALA A 287 -10.95 25.34 11.62
C ALA A 287 -10.18 26.62 11.98
N GLY A 288 -8.88 26.69 11.64
CA GLY A 288 -8.02 27.84 11.89
C GLY A 288 -7.91 28.83 10.73
N SER A 289 -8.50 28.52 9.57
CA SER A 289 -8.56 29.36 8.36
C SER A 289 -9.85 30.15 8.26
#